data_AF-A0A536ZAL0-F1
#
_entry.id   AF-A0A536ZAL0-F1
#
_cell.length_a   1.000
_cell.length_b   1.000
_cell.length_c   1.000
_cell.angle_alpha   90.00
_cell.angle_beta   90.00
_cell.angle_gamma   90.00
#
_symmetry.space_group_name_H-M   'P 1'
#
loop_
_entity.id
_entity.type
_entity.pdbx_description
1 polymer ?
#
loop_
_entity_poly.entity_id
_entity_poly.type
_entity_poly.pdbx_seq_one_letter_code
_entity_poly.pdbx_strand_id
1 'polypeptide(L)'
;AVAPAQKKAAALRGFGMGTALEFPSTSHISIVDKYGNALAMTTTIEDMFGSRLMTKGGFLLNNELTDFSFAPVDEDKPVANRVEAGKRPRSSMAPTIVYDGKGKLYMVAGSPGGSAIINYVAKTLIGVLDWGLDPQAAIDLPNVGSRNGPT
;
A
#
# COMPACT_ATOMS: atom_id res chain seq x y z
N ALA A 1 -6.34 -4.02 -31.48
CA ALA A 1 -5.13 -3.68 -30.71
C ALA A 1 -5.31 -4.15 -29.28
N VAL A 2 -4.36 -4.92 -28.74
CA VAL A 2 -4.43 -5.47 -27.37
C VAL A 2 -4.26 -4.31 -26.36
N ALA A 3 -5.15 -4.20 -25.38
CA ALA A 3 -5.19 -3.07 -24.45
C ALA A 3 -3.88 -2.94 -23.65
N PRO A 4 -3.45 -1.72 -23.24
CA PRO A 4 -2.19 -1.50 -22.52
C PRO A 4 -2.02 -2.37 -21.25
N ALA A 5 -3.13 -2.66 -20.56
CA ALA A 5 -3.16 -3.54 -19.39
C ALA A 5 -2.78 -5.00 -19.73
N GLN A 6 -3.22 -5.51 -20.88
CA GLN A 6 -2.90 -6.86 -21.34
C GLN A 6 -1.43 -7.01 -21.74
N LYS A 7 -0.79 -5.95 -22.28
CA LYS A 7 0.66 -5.94 -22.53
C LYS A 7 1.49 -5.97 -21.23
N LYS A 8 1.08 -5.24 -20.19
CA LYS A 8 1.71 -5.29 -18.86
C LYS A 8 1.52 -6.66 -18.19
N ALA A 9 0.32 -7.24 -18.28
CA ALA A 9 0.06 -8.59 -17.78
C ALA A 9 0.92 -9.65 -18.48
N ALA A 10 1.15 -9.51 -19.78
CA ALA A 10 2.06 -10.38 -20.52
C ALA A 10 3.52 -10.22 -20.08
N ALA A 11 3.97 -9.00 -19.79
CA ALA A 11 5.32 -8.74 -19.27
C ALA A 11 5.55 -9.33 -17.86
N LEU A 12 4.50 -9.40 -17.03
CA LEU A 12 4.56 -10.02 -15.70
C LEU A 12 4.80 -11.53 -15.74
N ARG A 13 4.44 -12.23 -16.83
CA ARG A 13 4.69 -13.68 -16.99
C ARG A 13 6.18 -14.02 -17.10
N GLY A 14 7.03 -13.03 -17.40
CA GLY A 14 8.48 -13.17 -17.49
C GLY A 14 9.22 -13.08 -16.16
N PHE A 15 8.53 -12.69 -15.07
CA PHE A 15 9.13 -12.59 -13.74
C PHE A 15 8.75 -13.79 -12.86
N GLY A 16 9.66 -14.14 -11.96
CA GLY A 16 9.43 -15.13 -10.91
C GLY A 16 8.69 -14.54 -9.71
N MET A 17 8.29 -15.40 -8.77
CA MET A 17 7.54 -15.04 -7.58
C MET A 17 8.48 -14.46 -6.51
N GLY A 18 8.12 -13.30 -5.96
CA GLY A 18 8.94 -12.64 -4.95
C GLY A 18 8.66 -13.09 -3.53
N THR A 19 9.68 -13.10 -2.69
CA THR A 19 9.59 -13.43 -1.26
C THR A 19 10.07 -12.22 -0.45
N ALA A 20 9.13 -11.50 0.16
CA ALA A 20 9.41 -10.39 1.06
C ALA A 20 8.85 -10.69 2.45
N LEU A 21 9.42 -10.07 3.48
CA LEU A 21 8.83 -10.09 4.81
C LEU A 21 7.67 -9.09 4.87
N GLU A 22 6.64 -9.38 5.64
CA GLU A 22 5.42 -8.57 5.70
C GLU A 22 5.10 -8.26 7.16
N PHE A 23 5.31 -7.01 7.57
CA PHE A 23 5.07 -6.55 8.94
C PHE A 23 3.89 -5.57 9.03
N PRO A 24 3.04 -5.67 10.07
CA PRO A 24 1.89 -4.78 10.24
C PRO A 24 2.34 -3.44 10.83
N SER A 25 2.73 -2.51 9.97
CA SER A 25 3.16 -1.16 10.35
C SER A 25 2.78 -0.15 9.25
N THR A 26 3.21 1.11 9.43
CA THR A 26 2.87 2.38 8.73
C THR A 26 1.91 3.25 9.54
N SER A 27 1.84 4.54 9.20
CA SER A 27 0.83 5.50 9.68
C SER A 27 0.11 6.15 8.50
N HIS A 28 -1.17 6.48 8.67
CA HIS A 28 -1.94 7.23 7.67
C HIS A 28 -2.63 8.44 8.31
N ILE A 29 -2.65 9.55 7.59
CA ILE A 29 -3.43 10.75 7.94
C ILE A 29 -4.23 11.23 6.73
N SER A 30 -5.44 11.71 7.01
CA SER A 30 -6.35 12.34 6.06
C SER A 30 -6.67 13.76 6.54
N ILE A 31 -6.51 14.76 5.69
CA ILE A 31 -6.76 16.17 6.03
C ILE A 31 -7.65 16.79 4.95
N VAL A 32 -8.66 17.55 5.38
CA VAL A 32 -9.40 18.47 4.54
C VAL A 32 -9.40 19.83 5.23
N ASP A 33 -8.93 20.88 4.55
CA ASP A 33 -8.88 22.22 5.13
C ASP A 33 -10.14 23.04 4.83
N LYS A 34 -10.22 24.23 5.42
CA LYS A 34 -11.36 25.15 5.24
C LYS A 34 -11.50 25.73 3.83
N TYR A 35 -10.46 25.64 3.00
CA TYR A 35 -10.48 26.10 1.61
C TYR A 35 -10.88 24.98 0.64
N GLY A 36 -11.08 23.76 1.15
CA GLY A 36 -11.43 22.57 0.37
C GLY A 36 -10.21 21.82 -0.18
N ASN A 37 -8.99 22.13 0.25
CA ASN A 37 -7.83 21.34 -0.11
C ASN A 37 -7.86 20.00 0.66
N ALA A 38 -7.46 18.92 -0.01
CA ALA A 38 -7.42 17.58 0.56
C ALA A 38 -6.02 16.96 0.48
N LEU A 39 -5.63 16.23 1.53
CA LEU A 39 -4.40 15.45 1.60
C LEU A 39 -4.72 14.03 2.11
N ALA A 40 -4.33 13.02 1.33
CA ALA A 40 -4.16 11.65 1.80
C ALA A 40 -2.66 11.37 1.91
N MET A 41 -2.15 11.11 3.12
CA MET A 41 -0.74 10.82 3.33
C MET A 41 -0.56 9.55 4.15
N THR A 42 0.10 8.57 3.53
CA THR A 42 0.56 7.35 4.19
C THR A 42 2.08 7.43 4.31
N THR A 43 2.63 7.26 5.51
CA THR A 43 4.07 7.43 5.80
C THR A 43 4.59 6.31 6.69
N THR A 44 5.85 5.92 6.48
CA THR A 44 6.41 4.71 7.07
C THR A 44 7.93 4.80 7.29
N ILE A 45 8.42 3.93 8.17
CA ILE A 45 9.83 3.53 8.26
C ILE A 45 9.97 2.00 8.07
N GLU A 46 9.00 1.42 7.35
CA GLU A 46 8.65 0.00 7.24
C GLU A 46 8.10 -0.57 8.56
N ASP A 47 8.86 -1.36 9.28
CA ASP A 47 8.41 -2.05 10.49
C ASP A 47 8.47 -1.13 11.74
N MET A 48 7.92 -1.58 12.86
CA MET A 48 7.97 -0.85 14.13
C MET A 48 9.41 -0.53 14.52
N PHE A 49 9.71 0.77 14.69
CA PHE A 49 11.05 1.31 14.93
C PHE A 49 12.06 1.11 13.78
N GLY A 50 11.60 0.79 12.57
CA GLY A 50 12.40 0.71 11.35
C GLY A 50 13.54 -0.29 11.46
N SER A 51 14.77 0.13 11.20
CA SER A 51 15.98 -0.68 11.37
C SER A 51 16.42 -0.86 12.83
N ARG A 52 15.73 -0.23 13.79
CA ARG A 52 16.12 -0.14 15.21
C ARG A 52 17.44 0.61 15.42
N LEU A 53 17.92 1.30 14.38
CA LEU A 53 19.07 2.20 14.44
C LEU A 53 18.58 3.63 14.60
N MET A 54 19.12 4.32 15.60
CA MET A 54 18.90 5.74 15.82
C MET A 54 20.18 6.51 15.49
N THR A 55 20.05 7.57 14.71
CA THR A 55 21.14 8.52 14.44
C THR A 55 21.50 9.29 15.71
N LYS A 56 22.71 9.88 15.76
CA LYS A 56 23.10 10.77 16.88
C LYS A 56 22.15 11.95 17.08
N GLY A 57 21.41 12.36 16.05
CA GLY A 57 20.43 13.44 16.10
C GLY A 57 19.02 13.02 16.53
N GLY A 58 18.79 11.76 16.90
CA GLY A 58 17.50 11.28 17.41
C GLY A 58 16.53 10.75 16.35
N PHE A 59 16.96 10.61 15.08
CA PHE A 59 16.12 10.03 14.02
C PHE A 59 16.28 8.52 13.95
N LEU A 60 15.16 7.79 13.93
CA LEU A 60 15.12 6.38 13.58
C LEU A 60 15.30 6.21 12.07
N LEU A 61 16.12 5.23 11.68
CA LEU A 61 16.33 4.89 10.27
C LEU A 61 15.35 3.79 9.85
N ASN A 62 14.77 3.92 8.66
CA ASN A 62 13.90 2.90 8.08
C ASN A 62 14.67 1.60 7.79
N ASN A 63 13.92 0.51 7.60
CA ASN A 63 14.41 -0.73 7.03
C ASN A 63 13.75 -1.06 5.68
N GLU A 64 13.31 -0.06 4.91
CA GLU A 64 12.44 -0.19 3.72
C GLU A 64 12.98 -1.14 2.63
N LEU A 65 14.29 -1.41 2.61
CA LEU A 65 14.85 -2.39 1.69
C LEU A 65 14.33 -3.83 1.93
N THR A 66 13.72 -4.12 3.08
CA THR A 66 13.05 -5.40 3.37
C THR A 66 11.79 -5.63 2.54
N ASP A 67 11.20 -4.58 1.95
CA ASP A 67 10.06 -4.71 1.02
C ASP A 67 10.49 -5.25 -0.34
N PHE A 68 11.78 -5.29 -0.66
CA PHE A 68 12.27 -6.03 -1.82
C PHE A 68 12.17 -7.55 -1.59
N SER A 69 12.14 -8.30 -2.69
CA SER A 69 12.32 -9.74 -2.65
C SER A 69 13.72 -10.09 -2.16
N PHE A 70 13.82 -10.94 -1.14
CA PHE A 70 15.08 -11.47 -0.62
C PHE A 70 15.77 -12.39 -1.64
N ALA A 71 14.98 -13.11 -2.45
CA ALA A 71 15.48 -13.86 -3.60
C ALA A 71 15.38 -12.98 -4.87
N PRO A 72 16.49 -12.66 -5.56
CA PRO A 72 16.46 -11.83 -6.76
C PRO A 72 16.00 -12.58 -8.01
N VAL A 73 16.05 -13.91 -7.96
CA VAL A 73 15.64 -14.86 -9.00
C VAL A 73 14.79 -15.93 -8.32
N ASP A 74 13.73 -16.36 -9.00
CA ASP A 74 12.92 -17.51 -8.62
C ASP A 74 12.90 -18.46 -9.82
N GLU A 75 13.35 -19.69 -9.59
CA GLU A 75 13.83 -20.62 -10.62
C GLU A 75 14.88 -19.95 -11.53
N ASP A 76 14.58 -19.77 -12.82
CA ASP A 76 15.43 -19.10 -13.81
C ASP A 76 14.90 -17.70 -14.19
N LYS A 77 13.87 -17.22 -13.50
CA LYS A 77 13.23 -15.94 -13.81
C LYS A 77 13.63 -14.87 -12.80
N PRO A 78 14.04 -13.67 -13.25
CA PRO A 78 14.26 -12.58 -12.31
C PRO A 78 12.96 -12.27 -11.57
N VAL A 79 13.04 -11.86 -10.31
CA VAL A 79 11.87 -11.35 -9.59
C VAL A 79 11.67 -9.87 -9.94
N ALA A 80 10.43 -9.46 -10.23
CA ALA A 80 10.12 -8.08 -10.59
C ALA A 80 10.55 -7.08 -9.51
N ASN A 81 10.30 -7.45 -8.24
CA ASN A 81 10.64 -6.67 -7.05
C ASN A 81 11.98 -7.11 -6.42
N ARG A 82 12.97 -7.54 -7.20
CA ARG A 82 14.35 -7.74 -6.70
C ARG A 82 15.07 -6.41 -6.45
N VAL A 83 16.09 -6.44 -5.58
CA VAL A 83 16.96 -5.29 -5.26
C VAL A 83 17.79 -4.87 -6.47
N GLU A 84 17.80 -3.56 -6.78
CA GLU A 84 18.64 -2.95 -7.82
C GLU A 84 19.05 -1.54 -7.36
N ALA A 85 20.21 -1.04 -7.82
CA ALA A 85 20.70 0.28 -7.45
C ALA A 85 19.72 1.39 -7.90
N GLY A 86 19.39 2.31 -6.99
CA GLY A 86 18.47 3.42 -7.24
C GLY A 86 16.99 3.01 -7.42
N LYS A 87 16.66 1.71 -7.35
CA LYS A 87 15.29 1.22 -7.45
C LYS A 87 14.54 1.43 -6.14
N ARG A 88 13.24 1.67 -6.23
CA ARG A 88 12.33 1.74 -5.07
C ARG A 88 11.67 0.38 -4.84
N PRO A 89 11.58 -0.10 -3.59
CA PRO A 89 10.84 -1.31 -3.29
C PRO A 89 9.34 -1.11 -3.55
N ARG A 90 8.64 -2.20 -3.90
CA ARG A 90 7.18 -2.21 -4.02
C ARG A 90 6.56 -2.00 -2.65
N SER A 91 5.64 -1.05 -2.56
CA SER A 91 4.84 -0.78 -1.36
C SER A 91 3.38 -1.20 -1.55
N SER A 92 2.71 -1.52 -0.44
CA SER A 92 1.26 -1.75 -0.36
C SER A 92 0.47 -0.50 0.05
N MET A 93 1.13 0.64 0.29
CA MET A 93 0.48 1.90 0.66
C MET A 93 -0.53 2.35 -0.40
N ALA A 94 -1.75 2.70 0.03
CA ALA A 94 -2.85 3.14 -0.83
C ALA A 94 -3.53 4.43 -0.32
N PRO A 95 -2.82 5.58 -0.21
CA PRO A 95 -3.48 6.86 0.08
C PRO A 95 -4.43 7.22 -1.08
N THR A 96 -5.70 7.44 -0.75
CA THR A 96 -6.79 7.52 -1.73
C THR A 96 -7.65 8.76 -1.50
N ILE A 97 -7.96 9.48 -2.57
CA ILE A 97 -8.91 10.60 -2.58
C ILE A 97 -10.02 10.25 -3.58
N VAL A 98 -11.27 10.33 -3.14
CA VAL A 98 -12.45 10.02 -3.93
C VAL A 98 -13.17 11.32 -4.28
N TYR A 99 -13.50 11.47 -5.56
CA TYR A 99 -14.34 12.55 -6.07
C TYR A 99 -15.64 11.98 -6.59
N ASP A 100 -16.74 12.73 -6.44
CA ASP A 100 -18.03 12.36 -7.03
C ASP A 100 -18.03 12.58 -8.56
N GLY A 101 -19.11 12.18 -9.23
CA GLY A 101 -19.27 12.34 -10.68
C GLY A 101 -19.31 13.80 -11.16
N LYS A 102 -19.37 14.78 -10.25
CA LYS A 102 -19.30 16.22 -10.54
C LYS A 102 -17.93 16.81 -10.22
N GLY A 103 -16.96 15.98 -9.81
CA GLY A 103 -15.61 16.42 -9.45
C GLY A 103 -15.51 17.05 -8.07
N LYS A 104 -16.53 16.93 -7.21
CA LYS A 104 -16.47 17.41 -5.82
C LYS A 104 -15.78 16.36 -4.96
N LEU A 105 -14.91 16.81 -4.05
CA LEU A 105 -14.32 15.94 -3.03
C LEU A 105 -15.43 15.22 -2.25
N TYR A 106 -15.35 13.89 -2.21
CA TYR A 106 -16.32 13.04 -1.52
C TYR A 106 -15.72 12.39 -0.27
N MET A 107 -14.51 11.83 -0.38
CA MET A 107 -13.84 11.13 0.73
C MET A 107 -12.32 11.19 0.59
N VAL A 108 -11.62 11.21 1.73
CA VAL A 108 -10.18 10.97 1.83
C VAL A 108 -9.98 9.74 2.70
N ALA A 109 -9.20 8.77 2.22
CA ALA A 109 -9.03 7.48 2.88
C ALA A 109 -7.62 6.94 2.72
N GLY A 110 -7.27 6.03 3.62
CA GLY A 110 -6.04 5.25 3.60
C GLY A 110 -5.95 4.42 4.87
N SER A 111 -4.90 3.62 4.98
CA SER A 111 -4.73 2.72 6.14
C SER A 111 -3.25 2.40 6.35
N PRO A 112 -2.83 2.16 7.60
CA PRO A 112 -1.60 1.42 7.89
C PRO A 112 -1.82 -0.11 7.84
N GLY A 113 -0.75 -0.91 7.90
CA GLY A 113 -0.85 -2.37 8.09
C GLY A 113 -0.17 -3.26 7.05
N GLY A 114 0.97 -2.84 6.47
CA GLY A 114 1.75 -3.65 5.52
C GLY A 114 0.94 -4.11 4.30
N SER A 115 1.10 -5.36 3.85
CA SER A 115 0.29 -5.93 2.74
C SER A 115 -1.22 -5.86 2.93
N ALA A 116 -1.73 -5.73 4.16
CA ALA A 116 -3.16 -5.67 4.40
C ALA A 116 -3.79 -4.30 4.02
N ILE A 117 -2.98 -3.25 3.83
CA ILE A 117 -3.44 -1.89 3.53
C ILE A 117 -4.43 -1.87 2.36
N ILE A 118 -4.14 -2.61 1.28
CA ILE A 118 -4.97 -2.65 0.08
C ILE A 118 -6.39 -3.14 0.42
N ASN A 119 -6.48 -4.23 1.20
CA ASN A 119 -7.75 -4.81 1.61
C ASN A 119 -8.50 -3.87 2.58
N TYR A 120 -7.80 -3.22 3.50
CA TYR A 120 -8.43 -2.32 4.47
C TYR A 120 -8.99 -1.06 3.80
N VAL A 121 -8.26 -0.48 2.85
CA VAL A 121 -8.75 0.65 2.05
C VAL A 121 -9.94 0.22 1.20
N ALA A 122 -9.86 -0.93 0.52
CA ALA A 122 -10.98 -1.45 -0.28
C ALA A 122 -12.24 -1.68 0.57
N LYS A 123 -12.11 -2.30 1.74
CA LYS A 123 -13.21 -2.50 2.71
C LYS A 123 -13.87 -1.17 3.06
N THR A 124 -13.08 -0.18 3.45
CA THR A 124 -13.59 1.15 3.84
C THR A 124 -14.29 1.83 2.66
N LEU A 125 -13.74 1.74 1.45
CA LEU A 125 -14.36 2.31 0.25
C LEU A 125 -15.70 1.63 -0.08
N ILE A 126 -15.78 0.30 -0.04
CA ILE A 126 -17.04 -0.43 -0.27
C ILE A 126 -18.08 -0.06 0.79
N GLY A 127 -17.67 -0.01 2.07
CA GLY A 127 -18.55 0.35 3.18
C GLY A 127 -19.20 1.72 2.98
N VAL A 128 -18.43 2.72 2.56
CA VAL A 128 -18.97 4.07 2.31
C VAL A 128 -19.70 4.17 0.98
N LEU A 129 -19.08 3.72 -0.12
CA LEU A 129 -19.57 3.99 -1.49
C LEU A 129 -20.71 3.07 -1.91
N ASP A 130 -20.65 1.78 -1.56
CA ASP A 130 -21.64 0.78 -2.01
C ASP A 130 -22.71 0.54 -0.95
N TRP A 131 -22.32 0.46 0.34
CA TRP A 131 -23.26 0.16 1.43
C TRP A 131 -23.81 1.41 2.11
N GLY A 132 -23.30 2.60 1.76
CA GLY A 132 -23.80 3.88 2.27
C GLY A 132 -23.58 4.09 3.76
N LEU A 133 -22.60 3.41 4.36
CA LEU A 133 -22.24 3.60 5.77
C LEU A 133 -21.58 4.97 5.97
N ASP A 134 -21.74 5.55 7.15
CA ASP A 134 -20.90 6.69 7.54
C ASP A 134 -19.43 6.24 7.69
N PRO A 135 -18.46 7.17 7.56
CA PRO A 135 -17.05 6.81 7.59
C PRO A 135 -16.58 6.08 8.86
N GLN A 136 -17.15 6.38 10.02
CA GLN A 136 -16.77 5.73 11.27
C GLN A 136 -17.24 4.27 11.27
N ALA A 137 -18.50 4.04 10.94
CA ALA A 137 -19.06 2.69 10.82
C ALA A 137 -18.31 1.84 9.78
N ALA A 138 -17.94 2.42 8.63
CA ALA A 138 -17.18 1.72 7.60
C ALA A 138 -15.77 1.30 8.07
N ILE A 139 -15.10 2.13 8.87
CA ILE A 139 -13.77 1.82 9.41
C ILE A 139 -13.86 0.74 10.50
N ASP A 140 -14.89 0.79 11.35
CA ASP A 140 -15.11 -0.14 12.47
C ASP A 140 -15.51 -1.56 12.03
N LEU A 141 -15.86 -1.76 10.75
CA LEU A 141 -16.11 -3.09 10.20
C LEU A 141 -14.89 -4.02 10.42
N PRO A 142 -15.10 -5.32 10.69
CA PRO A 142 -14.03 -6.29 10.78
C PRO A 142 -13.12 -6.28 9.55
N ASN A 143 -11.81 -6.35 9.79
CA ASN A 143 -10.82 -6.45 8.73
C ASN A 143 -10.78 -7.87 8.16
N VAL A 144 -11.01 -8.00 6.85
CA VAL A 144 -11.00 -9.26 6.12
C VAL A 144 -10.30 -9.09 4.77
N GLY A 145 -9.63 -10.13 4.28
CA GLY A 145 -9.03 -10.12 2.95
C GLY A 145 -8.05 -11.26 2.72
N SER A 146 -7.97 -11.72 1.46
CA SER A 146 -6.97 -12.69 1.04
C SER A 146 -5.72 -11.99 0.51
N ARG A 147 -4.57 -12.65 0.63
CA ARG A 147 -3.28 -12.22 0.06
C ARG A 147 -2.77 -13.23 -0.99
N ASN A 148 -3.69 -14.02 -1.55
CA ASN A 148 -3.41 -15.05 -2.57
C ASN A 148 -2.43 -16.14 -2.09
N GLY A 149 -2.38 -16.40 -0.78
CA GLY A 149 -1.67 -17.53 -0.17
C GLY A 149 -2.63 -18.45 0.58
N PRO A 150 -2.14 -19.55 1.18
CA PRO A 150 -2.94 -20.42 2.03
C PRO A 150 -3.60 -19.61 3.15
N THR A 151 -4.91 -19.80 3.34
CA THR A 151 -5.71 -19.19 4.42
C THR A 151 -5.94 -20.17 5.54
#